data_AF-A0A846EC54-F1
#
_entry.id   AF-A0A846EC54-F1
#
_cell.length_a   1.000
_cell.length_b   1.000
_cell.length_c   1.000
_cell.angle_alpha   90.00
_cell.angle_beta   90.00
_cell.angle_gamma   90.00
#
_symmetry.space_group_name_H-M   'P 1'
#
loop_
_entity.id
_entity.type
_entity.pdbx_description
1 polymer ?
#
loop_
_entity_poly.entity_id
_entity_poly.type
_entity_poly.pdbx_seq_one_letter_code
_entity_poly.pdbx_strand_id
1 'polypeptide(L)'
;MFKVRRLKQSDAFLSHQRLLDGDNKSLLAVLQLCILGSSALILLTQLFLLTRMNQIVSRRPTFVQLTNGEAIAVTERERHFRNPELIRKTVSDWIYLSFNWDGVVPGTQEPDSGVAVQGSRQRVPFGMSIASYLLEPAFATEALKLMAEEIVPNEVFNGDVRQVITIDLISEPRQIAPGRWQVDVQATRNLIDRRTGARQPILFNRTFALRTVEIPQSPLGSDAPLVEQLIYQTMSAGLQITDITPYDPAALTPEG
;
A
#
# COMPACT_ATOMS: atom_id res chain seq x y z
N MET A 1 -61.78 65.12 -11.12
CA MET A 1 -62.55 64.82 -9.89
C MET A 1 -62.04 63.49 -9.34
N PHE A 2 -61.23 63.52 -8.28
CA PHE A 2 -60.45 62.38 -7.77
C PHE A 2 -61.29 61.43 -6.92
N LYS A 3 -61.29 60.13 -7.24
CA LYS A 3 -61.89 59.07 -6.41
C LYS A 3 -60.78 58.39 -5.62
N VAL A 4 -60.59 58.80 -4.37
CA VAL A 4 -59.57 58.25 -3.47
C VAL A 4 -60.02 56.90 -2.92
N ARG A 5 -59.32 55.84 -3.31
CA ARG A 5 -59.50 54.45 -2.86
C ARG A 5 -58.79 54.28 -1.51
N ARG A 6 -59.44 54.61 -0.40
CA ARG A 6 -58.93 54.44 0.98
C ARG A 6 -59.77 53.44 1.78
N LEU A 7 -59.85 52.18 1.35
CA LEU A 7 -60.46 51.11 2.15
C LEU A 7 -59.80 49.77 1.77
N LYS A 8 -58.63 49.48 2.37
CA LYS A 8 -58.10 48.11 2.48
C LYS A 8 -56.84 47.97 3.35
N GLN A 9 -56.14 49.06 3.65
CA GLN A 9 -54.84 48.98 4.34
C GLN A 9 -54.95 48.95 5.88
N SER A 10 -56.08 49.34 6.47
CA SER A 10 -56.28 49.35 7.93
C SER A 10 -56.59 47.96 8.51
N ASP A 11 -57.33 47.13 7.78
CA ASP A 11 -57.76 45.81 8.29
C ASP A 11 -56.64 44.75 8.22
N ALA A 12 -55.68 44.93 7.31
CA ALA A 12 -54.50 44.05 7.21
C ALA A 12 -53.52 44.26 8.38
N PHE A 13 -53.41 45.49 8.89
CA PHE A 13 -52.53 45.80 10.02
C PHE A 13 -53.14 45.33 11.36
N LEU A 14 -54.45 45.49 11.53
CA LEU A 14 -55.19 45.04 12.72
C LEU A 14 -55.32 43.51 12.81
N SER A 15 -55.30 42.79 11.68
CA SER A 15 -55.34 41.33 11.65
C SER A 15 -53.98 40.69 11.94
N HIS A 16 -52.86 41.34 11.60
CA HIS A 16 -51.53 40.91 12.08
C HIS A 16 -51.35 41.14 13.59
N GLN A 17 -51.96 42.18 14.15
CA GLN A 17 -51.87 42.49 15.58
C GLN A 17 -52.76 41.58 16.44
N ARG A 18 -53.91 41.11 15.91
CA ARG A 18 -54.79 40.13 16.60
C ARG A 18 -54.30 38.68 16.55
N LEU A 19 -53.45 38.31 15.60
CA LEU A 19 -52.70 37.04 15.62
C LEU A 19 -51.56 37.05 16.68
N LEU A 20 -51.45 38.07 17.51
CA LEU A 20 -50.47 38.13 18.60
C LEU A 20 -51.15 38.51 19.92
N ASP A 21 -52.45 38.30 20.08
CA ASP A 21 -53.14 38.56 21.36
C ASP A 21 -53.86 37.31 21.86
N GLY A 22 -53.42 36.82 23.02
CA GLY A 22 -54.02 35.71 23.76
C GLY A 22 -53.49 34.33 23.35
N ASP A 23 -53.92 33.81 22.21
CA ASP A 23 -53.79 32.37 21.88
C ASP A 23 -52.42 32.02 21.27
N ASN A 24 -51.86 32.93 20.47
CA ASN A 24 -50.58 32.72 19.79
C ASN A 24 -49.37 32.95 20.69
N LYS A 25 -49.52 33.69 21.81
CA LYS A 25 -48.46 33.80 22.84
C LYS A 25 -48.22 32.45 23.52
N SER A 26 -49.29 31.70 23.78
CA SER A 26 -49.24 30.33 24.32
C SER A 26 -48.61 29.36 23.32
N LEU A 27 -48.97 29.45 22.04
CA LEU A 27 -48.35 28.65 20.97
C LEU A 27 -46.85 28.94 20.82
N LEU A 28 -46.46 30.21 20.80
CA LEU A 28 -45.05 30.62 20.70
C LEU A 28 -44.24 30.17 21.92
N ALA A 29 -44.82 30.25 23.13
CA ALA A 29 -44.19 29.75 24.35
C ALA A 29 -43.99 28.23 24.32
N VAL A 30 -44.97 27.46 23.81
CA VAL A 30 -44.85 26.01 23.63
C VAL A 30 -43.77 25.67 22.60
N LEU A 31 -43.70 26.38 21.47
CA LEU A 31 -42.66 26.17 20.47
C LEU A 31 -41.26 26.48 21.02
N GLN A 32 -41.12 27.55 21.80
CA GLN A 32 -39.86 27.90 22.48
C GLN A 32 -39.44 26.80 23.47
N LEU A 33 -40.37 26.25 24.24
CA LEU A 33 -40.11 25.12 25.14
C LEU A 33 -39.71 23.85 24.38
N CYS A 34 -40.34 23.56 23.23
CA CYS A 34 -39.97 22.43 22.39
C CYS A 34 -38.55 22.58 21.83
N ILE A 35 -38.17 23.78 21.36
CA ILE A 35 -36.83 24.05 20.84
C ILE A 35 -35.79 23.92 21.97
N LEU A 36 -36.03 24.55 23.12
CA LEU A 36 -35.15 24.45 24.29
C LEU A 36 -34.99 22.99 24.76
N GLY A 37 -36.09 22.24 24.82
CA GLY A 37 -36.09 20.82 25.18
C GLY A 37 -35.31 19.96 24.18
N SER A 38 -35.49 20.21 22.88
CA SER A 38 -34.74 19.52 21.83
C SER A 38 -33.24 19.84 21.88
N SER A 39 -32.87 21.11 22.04
CA SER A 39 -31.47 21.53 22.19
C SER A 39 -30.81 20.91 23.43
N ALA A 40 -31.53 20.86 24.56
CA ALA A 40 -31.03 20.21 25.77
C ALA A 40 -30.81 18.69 25.57
N LEU A 41 -31.72 18.01 24.88
CA LEU A 41 -31.59 16.59 24.56
C LEU A 41 -30.40 16.32 23.61
N ILE A 42 -30.19 17.19 22.61
CA ILE A 42 -29.03 17.10 21.70
C ILE A 42 -27.73 17.29 22.47
N LEU A 43 -27.67 18.27 23.39
CA LEU A 43 -26.50 18.51 24.21
C LEU A 43 -26.19 17.30 25.13
N LEU A 44 -27.22 16.72 25.77
CA LEU A 44 -27.05 15.54 26.62
C LEU A 44 -26.55 14.32 25.83
N THR A 45 -27.08 14.10 24.63
CA THR A 45 -26.60 13.01 23.75
C THR A 45 -25.17 13.24 23.27
N GLN A 46 -24.77 14.48 22.96
CA GLN A 46 -23.38 14.82 22.65
C GLN A 46 -22.43 14.58 23.83
N LEU A 47 -22.80 15.00 25.04
CA LEU A 47 -22.02 14.75 26.25
C LEU A 47 -21.89 13.24 26.54
N PHE A 48 -22.98 12.49 26.37
CA PHE A 48 -22.95 11.03 26.49
C PHE A 48 -22.00 10.39 25.46
N LEU A 49 -22.04 10.82 24.19
CA LEU A 49 -21.12 10.33 23.17
C LEU A 49 -19.67 10.67 23.49
N LEU A 50 -19.38 11.90 23.94
CA LEU A 50 -18.03 12.32 24.32
C LEU A 50 -17.48 11.51 25.50
N THR A 51 -18.28 11.23 26.53
CA THR A 51 -17.84 10.38 27.65
C THR A 51 -17.53 8.95 27.21
N ARG A 52 -18.35 8.38 26.32
CA ARG A 52 -18.10 7.04 25.73
C ARG A 52 -16.87 7.05 24.83
N MET A 53 -16.65 8.11 24.05
CA MET A 53 -15.49 8.26 23.19
C MET A 53 -14.20 8.38 24.00
N ASN A 54 -14.19 9.17 25.09
CA ASN A 54 -13.05 9.25 26.00
C ASN A 54 -12.71 7.90 26.65
N GLN A 55 -13.71 7.07 26.98
CA GLN A 55 -13.49 5.70 27.47
C GLN A 55 -12.86 4.76 26.42
N ILE A 56 -13.12 5.00 25.13
CA ILE A 56 -12.53 4.24 24.02
C ILE A 56 -11.10 4.72 23.75
N VAL A 57 -10.84 6.02 23.84
CA VAL A 57 -9.51 6.61 23.62
C VAL A 57 -8.54 6.25 24.76
N SER A 58 -9.04 6.05 25.98
CA SER A 58 -8.21 5.61 27.13
C SER A 58 -7.90 4.11 27.15
N ARG A 59 -8.12 3.37 26.06
CA ARG A 59 -7.79 1.93 25.99
C ARG A 59 -6.27 1.74 26.16
N ARG A 60 -5.91 0.82 27.06
CA ARG A 60 -4.52 0.43 27.32
C ARG A 60 -3.92 -0.19 26.05
N PRO A 61 -2.60 -0.05 25.81
CA PRO A 61 -1.95 -0.69 24.68
C PRO A 61 -2.24 -2.19 24.66
N THR A 62 -2.62 -2.70 23.49
CA THR A 62 -2.86 -4.14 23.29
C THR A 62 -1.52 -4.84 23.22
N PHE A 63 -1.24 -5.73 24.17
CA PHE A 63 -0.06 -6.58 24.15
C PHE A 63 -0.44 -7.93 23.57
N VAL A 64 0.34 -8.41 22.61
CA VAL A 64 0.28 -9.81 22.18
C VAL A 64 1.42 -10.52 22.86
N GLN A 65 1.08 -11.55 23.64
CA GLN A 65 2.08 -12.44 24.22
C GLN A 65 2.46 -13.49 23.17
N LEU A 66 3.73 -13.51 22.82
CA LEU A 66 4.32 -14.54 21.98
C LEU A 66 4.40 -15.86 22.75
N THR A 67 4.48 -16.97 22.01
CA THR A 67 4.61 -18.32 22.59
C THR A 67 5.89 -18.50 23.42
N ASN A 68 6.89 -17.63 23.25
CA ASN A 68 8.11 -17.58 24.05
C ASN A 68 7.95 -16.81 25.38
N GLY A 69 6.76 -16.29 25.69
CA GLY A 69 6.45 -15.53 26.90
C GLY A 69 6.74 -14.03 26.80
N GLU A 70 7.31 -13.54 25.70
CA GLU A 70 7.57 -12.13 25.45
C GLU A 70 6.28 -11.39 25.10
N ALA A 71 6.08 -10.20 25.66
CA ALA A 71 4.94 -9.35 25.36
C ALA A 71 5.35 -8.23 24.42
N ILE A 72 4.80 -8.22 23.21
CA ILE A 72 5.04 -7.14 22.24
C ILE A 72 3.86 -6.18 22.28
N ALA A 73 4.17 -4.88 22.44
CA ALA A 73 3.17 -3.82 22.33
C ALA A 73 2.75 -3.68 20.87
N VAL A 74 1.47 -3.93 20.57
CA VAL A 74 0.92 -3.84 19.22
C VAL A 74 0.18 -2.51 19.10
N THR A 75 0.51 -1.76 18.05
CA THR A 75 -0.29 -0.60 17.65
C THR A 75 -1.37 -1.07 16.68
N GLU A 76 -2.63 -0.84 17.02
CA GLU A 76 -3.74 -1.10 16.10
C GLU A 76 -3.59 -0.19 14.88
N ARG A 77 -3.41 -0.82 13.71
CA ARG A 77 -3.36 -0.15 12.41
C ARG A 77 -4.42 -0.77 11.51
N GLU A 78 -4.79 -0.04 10.47
CA GLU A 78 -5.69 -0.56 9.45
C GLU A 78 -5.14 -1.87 8.85
N ARG A 79 -6.02 -2.82 8.51
CA ARG A 79 -5.66 -4.12 7.94
C ARG A 79 -4.69 -4.02 6.75
N HIS A 80 -4.88 -2.98 5.94
CA HIS A 80 -4.12 -2.73 4.72
C HIS A 80 -2.93 -1.78 4.93
N PHE A 81 -2.63 -1.38 6.17
CA PHE A 81 -1.45 -0.60 6.44
C PHE A 81 -0.19 -1.47 6.29
N ARG A 82 0.85 -0.91 5.69
CA ARG A 82 2.19 -1.49 5.67
C ARG A 82 3.19 -0.40 6.03
N ASN A 83 4.19 -0.80 6.81
CA ASN A 83 5.27 0.09 7.20
C ASN A 83 6.08 0.49 5.94
N PRO A 84 6.40 1.79 5.74
CA PRO A 84 7.14 2.26 4.57
C PRO A 84 8.50 1.57 4.36
N GLU A 85 9.24 1.31 5.44
CA GLU A 85 10.50 0.56 5.41
C GLU A 85 10.29 -0.87 4.93
N LEU A 86 9.19 -1.53 5.32
CA LEU A 86 8.85 -2.86 4.83
C LEU A 86 8.57 -2.84 3.32
N ILE A 87 7.84 -1.83 2.82
CA ILE A 87 7.57 -1.69 1.39
C ILE A 87 8.87 -1.51 0.61
N ARG A 88 9.75 -0.60 1.06
CA ARG A 88 11.07 -0.39 0.44
C ARG A 88 11.92 -1.66 0.48
N LYS A 89 11.90 -2.38 1.60
CA LYS A 89 12.58 -3.67 1.74
C LYS A 89 12.04 -4.70 0.75
N THR A 90 10.72 -4.86 0.61
CA THR A 90 10.13 -5.79 -0.36
C THR A 90 10.58 -5.49 -1.79
N VAL A 91 10.60 -4.21 -2.19
CA VAL A 91 11.10 -3.80 -3.52
C VAL A 91 12.59 -4.12 -3.65
N SER A 92 13.40 -3.80 -2.63
CA SER A 92 14.84 -4.09 -2.62
C SER A 92 15.12 -5.59 -2.70
N ASP A 93 14.41 -6.41 -1.93
CA ASP A 93 14.56 -7.86 -1.89
C ASP A 93 14.20 -8.46 -3.26
N TRP A 94 13.09 -8.01 -3.87
CA TRP A 94 12.74 -8.40 -5.23
C TRP A 94 13.86 -8.06 -6.22
N ILE A 95 14.35 -6.82 -6.20
CA ILE A 95 15.42 -6.37 -7.11
C ILE A 95 16.68 -7.22 -6.97
N TYR A 96 17.12 -7.50 -5.74
CA TYR A 96 18.32 -8.30 -5.52
C TYR A 96 18.13 -9.75 -5.95
N LEU A 97 17.01 -10.38 -5.58
CA LEU A 97 16.68 -11.74 -6.04
C LEU A 97 16.57 -11.82 -7.57
N SER A 98 16.02 -10.77 -8.19
CA SER A 98 15.79 -10.70 -9.62
C SER A 98 17.03 -10.38 -10.44
N PHE A 99 18.07 -9.72 -9.89
CA PHE A 99 19.19 -9.24 -10.72
C PHE A 99 20.59 -9.52 -10.19
N ASN A 100 20.78 -10.05 -8.97
CA ASN A 100 22.08 -10.54 -8.51
C ASN A 100 22.22 -12.03 -8.85
N TRP A 101 22.95 -12.32 -9.92
CA TRP A 101 23.21 -13.69 -10.36
C TRP A 101 24.70 -13.88 -10.59
N ASP A 102 25.28 -14.93 -10.05
CA ASP A 102 26.70 -15.25 -10.16
C ASP A 102 26.97 -16.72 -10.54
N GLY A 103 25.91 -17.44 -10.94
CA GLY A 103 25.97 -18.84 -11.33
C GLY A 103 25.90 -19.81 -10.16
N VAL A 104 25.61 -19.36 -8.94
CA VAL A 104 25.36 -20.22 -7.78
C VAL A 104 23.98 -19.96 -7.17
N VAL A 105 23.42 -20.98 -6.53
CA VAL A 105 22.16 -20.84 -5.81
C VAL A 105 22.39 -19.92 -4.59
N PRO A 106 21.57 -18.88 -4.38
CA PRO A 106 21.72 -17.97 -3.25
C PRO A 106 21.79 -18.70 -1.90
N GLY A 107 22.85 -18.43 -1.13
CA GLY A 107 23.06 -19.04 0.19
C GLY A 107 23.75 -20.40 0.18
N THR A 108 24.13 -20.92 -1.00
CA THR A 108 24.88 -22.17 -1.13
C THR A 108 26.14 -21.98 -1.99
N GLN A 109 26.89 -23.06 -2.21
CA GLN A 109 28.00 -23.10 -3.19
C GLN A 109 27.65 -23.97 -4.41
N GLU A 110 26.38 -24.36 -4.53
CA GLU A 110 25.92 -25.25 -5.60
C GLU A 110 25.71 -24.45 -6.89
N PRO A 111 26.14 -24.97 -8.05
CA PRO A 111 25.89 -24.33 -9.34
C PRO A 111 24.39 -24.14 -9.60
N ASP A 112 24.00 -22.93 -10.01
CA ASP A 112 22.62 -22.65 -10.40
C ASP A 112 22.38 -23.16 -11.84
N SER A 113 21.68 -24.29 -11.95
CA SER A 113 21.30 -24.88 -13.25
C SER A 113 20.10 -24.16 -13.90
N GLY A 114 19.51 -23.19 -13.21
CA GLY A 114 18.32 -22.46 -13.60
C GLY A 114 17.01 -23.23 -13.43
N VAL A 115 15.91 -22.48 -13.40
CA VAL A 115 14.54 -22.96 -13.31
C VAL A 115 13.84 -22.75 -14.64
N ALA A 116 13.23 -23.80 -15.19
CA ALA A 116 12.51 -23.72 -16.46
C ALA A 116 11.28 -22.81 -16.35
N VAL A 117 11.06 -21.97 -17.36
CA VAL A 117 9.90 -21.07 -17.40
C VAL A 117 8.80 -21.68 -18.27
N GLN A 118 7.58 -21.75 -17.74
CA GLN A 118 6.44 -22.26 -18.49
C GLN A 118 6.15 -21.38 -19.71
N GLY A 119 6.11 -22.00 -20.89
CA GLY A 119 5.88 -21.29 -22.15
C GLY A 119 7.12 -20.65 -22.77
N SER A 120 8.30 -20.83 -22.18
CA SER A 120 9.60 -20.48 -22.79
C SER A 120 10.47 -21.73 -22.94
N ARG A 121 11.43 -21.68 -23.87
CA ARG A 121 12.51 -22.69 -23.97
C ARG A 121 13.72 -22.34 -23.11
N GLN A 122 13.73 -21.14 -22.53
CA GLN A 122 14.79 -20.63 -21.69
C GLN A 122 14.46 -20.86 -20.21
N ARG A 123 15.42 -20.54 -19.36
CA ARG A 123 15.36 -20.71 -17.91
C ARG A 123 15.81 -19.43 -17.22
N VAL A 124 15.40 -19.27 -15.95
CA VAL A 124 15.79 -18.14 -15.12
C VAL A 124 16.65 -18.62 -13.94
N PRO A 125 17.48 -17.75 -13.34
CA PRO A 125 18.18 -18.07 -12.10
C PRO A 125 17.21 -18.42 -10.97
N PHE A 126 17.62 -19.29 -10.06
CA PHE A 126 16.79 -19.72 -8.93
C PHE A 126 16.27 -18.54 -8.11
N GLY A 127 17.12 -17.54 -7.85
CA GLY A 127 16.72 -16.32 -7.14
C GLY A 127 15.56 -15.58 -7.82
N MET A 128 15.57 -15.48 -9.15
CA MET A 128 14.49 -14.86 -9.93
C MET A 128 13.19 -15.69 -9.85
N SER A 129 13.30 -17.02 -9.83
CA SER A 129 12.14 -17.90 -9.60
C SER A 129 11.53 -17.72 -8.21
N ILE A 130 12.33 -17.39 -7.19
CA ILE A 130 11.80 -17.05 -5.87
C ILE A 130 11.18 -15.65 -5.89
N ALA A 131 11.84 -14.68 -6.54
CA ALA A 131 11.32 -13.31 -6.68
C ALA A 131 9.95 -13.25 -7.34
N SER A 132 9.62 -14.19 -8.25
CA SER A 132 8.32 -14.20 -8.93
C SER A 132 7.14 -14.43 -7.98
N TYR A 133 7.35 -15.00 -6.79
CA TYR A 133 6.29 -15.13 -5.78
C TYR A 133 5.88 -13.79 -5.15
N LEU A 134 6.71 -12.74 -5.28
CA LEU A 134 6.34 -11.37 -4.91
C LEU A 134 5.53 -10.67 -6.01
N LEU A 135 5.43 -11.24 -7.22
CA LEU A 135 4.68 -10.66 -8.32
C LEU A 135 3.23 -11.17 -8.31
N GLU A 136 2.30 -10.38 -8.85
CA GLU A 136 0.95 -10.85 -9.14
C GLU A 136 0.97 -12.04 -10.12
N PRO A 137 0.20 -13.12 -9.96
CA PRO A 137 0.43 -14.37 -10.72
C PRO A 137 0.45 -14.22 -12.25
N ALA A 138 -0.47 -13.42 -12.80
CA ALA A 138 -0.51 -13.15 -14.23
C ALA A 138 0.72 -12.32 -14.68
N PHE A 139 1.08 -11.31 -13.89
CA PHE A 139 2.28 -10.50 -14.13
C PHE A 139 3.57 -11.32 -13.99
N ALA A 140 3.64 -12.23 -13.01
CA ALA A 140 4.75 -13.12 -12.76
C ALA A 140 5.07 -14.00 -13.98
N THR A 141 4.01 -14.54 -14.60
CA THR A 141 4.14 -15.41 -15.79
C THR A 141 4.79 -14.67 -16.95
N GLU A 142 4.31 -13.46 -17.24
CA GLU A 142 4.85 -12.66 -18.35
C GLU A 142 6.23 -12.08 -18.01
N ALA A 143 6.45 -11.64 -16.77
CA ALA A 143 7.76 -11.17 -16.31
C ALA A 143 8.83 -12.26 -16.39
N LEU A 144 8.52 -13.50 -16.00
CA LEU A 144 9.46 -14.62 -16.10
C LEU A 144 9.81 -14.95 -17.55
N LYS A 145 8.86 -14.92 -18.47
CA LYS A 145 9.12 -15.13 -19.90
C LYS A 145 10.04 -14.05 -20.46
N LEU A 146 9.71 -12.77 -20.21
CA LEU A 146 10.54 -11.64 -20.62
C LEU A 146 11.96 -11.75 -20.07
N MET A 147 12.09 -12.11 -18.79
CA MET A 147 13.39 -12.29 -18.16
C MET A 147 14.19 -13.41 -18.80
N ALA A 148 13.56 -14.56 -19.07
CA ALA A 148 14.22 -15.71 -19.68
C ALA A 148 14.64 -15.47 -21.14
N GLU A 149 13.88 -14.66 -21.89
CA GLU A 149 14.08 -14.49 -23.34
C GLU A 149 14.94 -13.29 -23.70
N GLU A 150 14.86 -12.20 -22.92
CA GLU A 150 15.49 -10.93 -23.29
C GLU A 150 16.56 -10.44 -22.30
N ILE A 151 16.55 -10.94 -21.05
CA ILE A 151 17.30 -10.30 -19.96
C ILE A 151 18.38 -11.20 -19.35
N VAL A 152 18.11 -12.50 -19.20
CA VAL A 152 19.05 -13.48 -18.65
C VAL A 152 19.85 -14.11 -19.78
N PRO A 153 21.16 -13.82 -19.91
CA PRO A 153 22.00 -14.54 -20.86
C PRO A 153 22.26 -15.98 -20.38
N ASN A 154 22.32 -16.92 -21.31
CA ASN A 154 22.52 -18.35 -21.00
C ASN A 154 23.89 -18.64 -20.34
N GLU A 155 24.85 -17.76 -20.58
CA GLU A 155 26.20 -17.77 -20.03
C GLU A 155 26.23 -17.65 -18.50
N VAL A 156 25.14 -17.13 -17.88
CA VAL A 156 25.01 -17.07 -16.41
C VAL A 156 25.05 -18.45 -15.78
N PHE A 157 24.43 -19.45 -16.41
CA PHE A 157 24.32 -20.81 -15.87
C PHE A 157 25.63 -21.61 -15.98
N ASN A 158 26.56 -21.17 -16.83
CA ASN A 158 27.90 -21.72 -16.93
C ASN A 158 28.89 -20.95 -16.04
N GLY A 159 28.43 -19.88 -15.38
CA GLY A 159 29.27 -19.00 -14.55
C GLY A 159 30.23 -18.11 -15.34
N ASP A 160 30.06 -17.98 -16.66
CA ASP A 160 30.88 -17.11 -17.52
C ASP A 160 30.49 -15.63 -17.36
N VAL A 161 29.21 -15.38 -17.10
CA VAL A 161 28.67 -14.04 -16.86
C VAL A 161 28.08 -13.97 -15.46
N ARG A 162 28.31 -12.85 -14.78
CA ARG A 162 27.59 -12.51 -13.55
C ARG A 162 26.93 -11.15 -13.70
N GLN A 163 25.86 -10.93 -12.95
CA GLN A 163 25.19 -9.65 -12.86
C GLN A 163 25.10 -9.21 -11.40
N VAL A 164 25.38 -7.93 -11.19
CA VAL A 164 25.20 -7.27 -9.90
C VAL A 164 24.37 -6.02 -10.10
N ILE A 165 23.33 -5.83 -9.30
CA ILE A 165 22.57 -4.58 -9.27
C ILE A 165 23.00 -3.73 -8.07
N THR A 166 23.14 -2.44 -8.31
CA THR A 166 23.35 -1.43 -7.28
C THR A 166 22.15 -0.50 -7.28
N ILE A 167 21.48 -0.37 -6.14
CA ILE A 167 20.34 0.52 -5.97
C ILE A 167 20.87 1.86 -5.47
N ASP A 168 20.66 2.91 -6.25
CA ASP A 168 21.08 4.26 -5.93
C ASP A 168 20.02 4.98 -5.08
N LEU A 169 18.74 4.74 -5.39
CA LEU A 169 17.60 5.32 -4.68
C LEU A 169 16.40 4.39 -4.70
N ILE A 170 15.72 4.31 -3.56
CA ILE A 170 14.32 3.87 -3.44
C ILE A 170 13.55 5.03 -2.82
N SER A 171 12.56 5.56 -3.54
CA SER A 171 11.77 6.69 -3.05
C SER A 171 10.96 6.32 -1.80
N GLU A 172 10.46 7.33 -1.09
CA GLU A 172 9.41 7.12 -0.11
C GLU A 172 8.16 6.51 -0.80
N PRO A 173 7.52 5.47 -0.22
CA PRO A 173 6.30 4.90 -0.77
C PRO A 173 5.14 5.89 -0.80
N ARG A 174 4.58 6.12 -1.99
CA ARG A 174 3.40 6.96 -2.18
C ARG A 174 2.16 6.09 -2.17
N GLN A 175 1.27 6.29 -1.20
CA GLN A 175 0.00 5.57 -1.16
C GLN A 175 -0.95 6.15 -2.21
N ILE A 176 -1.35 5.32 -3.18
CA ILE A 176 -2.25 5.71 -4.27
C ILE A 176 -3.70 5.29 -4.02
N ALA A 177 -3.91 4.30 -3.15
CA ALA A 177 -5.21 3.86 -2.67
C ALA A 177 -5.04 3.10 -1.34
N PRO A 178 -6.11 2.81 -0.58
CA PRO A 178 -6.03 1.92 0.57
C PRO A 178 -5.36 0.59 0.21
N GLY A 179 -4.23 0.28 0.88
CA GLY A 179 -3.45 -0.93 0.61
C GLY A 179 -2.72 -0.97 -0.72
N ARG A 180 -2.53 0.16 -1.41
CA ARG A 180 -1.77 0.24 -2.67
C ARG A 180 -0.75 1.38 -2.64
N TRP A 181 0.46 1.09 -3.11
CA TRP A 181 1.57 2.05 -3.12
C TRP A 181 2.31 2.06 -4.43
N GLN A 182 3.01 3.16 -4.67
CA GLN A 182 4.02 3.30 -5.70
C GLN A 182 5.36 3.67 -5.08
N VAL A 183 6.42 3.11 -5.65
CA VAL A 183 7.82 3.37 -5.24
C VAL A 183 8.65 3.53 -6.50
N ASP A 184 9.38 4.63 -6.61
CA ASP A 184 10.34 4.82 -7.69
C ASP A 184 11.71 4.32 -7.28
N VAL A 185 12.38 3.67 -8.21
CA VAL A 185 13.71 3.11 -8.04
C VAL A 185 14.62 3.64 -9.11
N GLN A 186 15.83 4.03 -8.69
CA GLN A 186 16.97 4.26 -9.56
C GLN A 186 18.05 3.25 -9.19
N ALA A 187 18.50 2.49 -10.19
CA ALA A 187 19.49 1.45 -10.00
C ALA A 187 20.30 1.24 -11.28
N THR A 188 21.49 0.66 -11.12
CA THR A 188 22.35 0.27 -12.22
C THR A 188 22.65 -1.22 -12.15
N ARG A 189 22.31 -1.95 -13.21
CA ARG A 189 22.71 -3.35 -13.41
C ARG A 189 24.08 -3.36 -14.06
N ASN A 190 25.01 -4.12 -13.51
CA ASN A 190 26.33 -4.32 -14.08
C ASN A 190 26.42 -5.78 -14.55
N LEU A 191 26.40 -5.97 -15.87
CA LEU A 191 26.70 -7.26 -16.47
C LEU A 191 28.22 -7.40 -16.58
N ILE A 192 28.77 -8.47 -16.04
CA ILE A 192 30.21 -8.67 -15.91
C ILE A 192 30.56 -9.99 -16.58
N ASP A 193 31.34 -9.91 -17.65
CA ASP A 193 31.99 -11.07 -18.27
C ASP A 193 33.19 -11.44 -17.39
N ARG A 194 33.19 -12.66 -16.85
CA ARG A 194 34.23 -13.14 -15.94
C ARG A 194 35.48 -13.63 -16.67
N ARG A 195 35.39 -13.92 -17.98
CA ARG A 195 36.52 -14.34 -18.80
C ARG A 195 37.37 -13.15 -19.20
N THR A 196 36.74 -12.04 -19.56
CA THR A 196 37.44 -10.82 -20.01
C THR A 196 37.56 -9.75 -18.92
N GLY A 197 36.73 -9.81 -17.88
CA GLY A 197 36.61 -8.77 -16.86
C GLY A 197 35.82 -7.54 -17.32
N ALA A 198 35.28 -7.55 -18.55
CA ALA A 198 34.50 -6.46 -19.09
C ALA A 198 33.22 -6.23 -18.26
N ARG A 199 32.86 -4.95 -18.08
CA ARG A 199 31.66 -4.54 -17.34
C ARG A 199 30.79 -3.66 -18.22
N GLN A 200 29.51 -4.03 -18.32
CA GLN A 200 28.51 -3.26 -19.05
C GLN A 200 27.46 -2.73 -18.07
N PRO A 201 27.42 -1.41 -17.80
CA PRO A 201 26.37 -0.81 -17.00
C PRO A 201 25.08 -0.67 -17.83
N ILE A 202 23.95 -1.01 -17.21
CA ILE A 202 22.60 -0.94 -17.78
C ILE A 202 21.70 -0.26 -16.75
N LEU A 203 21.13 0.89 -17.11
CA LEU A 203 20.24 1.63 -16.22
C LEU A 203 18.92 0.88 -15.98
N PHE A 204 18.48 0.85 -14.73
CA PHE A 204 17.25 0.22 -14.27
C PHE A 204 16.44 1.22 -13.43
N ASN A 205 15.86 2.21 -14.11
CA ASN A 205 14.98 3.19 -13.50
C ASN A 205 13.53 2.75 -13.69
N ARG A 206 12.84 2.40 -12.59
CA ARG A 206 11.49 1.83 -12.63
C ARG A 206 10.60 2.35 -11.52
N THR A 207 9.30 2.45 -11.80
CA THR A 207 8.26 2.62 -10.78
C THR A 207 7.59 1.29 -10.52
N PHE A 208 7.59 0.88 -9.26
CA PHE A 208 6.94 -0.33 -8.75
C PHE A 208 5.56 0.02 -8.20
N ALA A 209 4.52 -0.67 -8.66
CA ALA A 209 3.20 -0.63 -8.04
C ALA A 209 3.01 -1.86 -7.15
N LEU A 210 2.58 -1.65 -5.91
CA LEU A 210 2.38 -2.71 -4.92
C LEU A 210 0.97 -2.69 -4.36
N ARG A 211 0.47 -3.86 -3.97
CA ARG A 211 -0.77 -4.02 -3.18
C ARG A 211 -0.57 -4.93 -1.98
N THR A 212 -1.37 -4.73 -0.93
CA THR A 212 -1.44 -5.69 0.18
C THR A 212 -2.10 -6.97 -0.26
N VAL A 213 -1.60 -8.07 0.28
CA VAL A 213 -2.22 -9.39 0.25
C VAL A 213 -2.25 -9.97 1.66
N GLU A 214 -3.07 -11.01 1.84
CA GLU A 214 -3.01 -11.81 3.06
C GLU A 214 -1.64 -12.50 3.15
N ILE A 215 -1.09 -12.56 4.37
CA ILE A 215 0.21 -13.19 4.59
C ILE A 215 0.01 -14.70 4.52
N PRO A 216 0.59 -15.39 3.51
CA PRO A 216 0.41 -16.82 3.40
C PRO A 216 1.11 -17.51 4.58
N GLN A 217 0.47 -18.54 5.12
CA GLN A 217 1.02 -19.36 6.20
C GLN A 217 1.45 -20.71 5.63
N SER A 218 2.65 -21.18 5.99
CA SER A 218 3.06 -22.53 5.60
C SER A 218 2.23 -23.56 6.34
N PRO A 219 1.59 -24.52 5.64
CA PRO A 219 0.85 -25.60 6.30
C PRO A 219 1.78 -26.53 7.09
N LEU A 220 3.06 -26.60 6.72
CA LEU A 220 4.08 -27.43 7.35
C LEU A 220 4.95 -26.65 8.35
N GLY A 221 4.83 -25.33 8.42
CA GLY A 221 5.58 -24.49 9.36
C GLY A 221 7.10 -24.71 9.26
N SER A 222 7.74 -25.03 10.39
CA SER A 222 9.18 -25.31 10.45
C SER A 222 9.60 -26.63 9.80
N ASP A 223 8.65 -27.54 9.55
CA ASP A 223 8.91 -28.86 8.95
C ASP A 223 8.88 -28.81 7.42
N ALA A 224 8.56 -27.64 6.84
CA ALA A 224 8.55 -27.42 5.41
C ALA A 224 9.96 -27.58 4.79
N PRO A 225 10.09 -28.06 3.55
CA PRO A 225 11.37 -28.04 2.83
C PRO A 225 11.96 -26.63 2.72
N LEU A 226 13.29 -26.51 2.64
CA LEU A 226 13.99 -25.22 2.65
C LEU A 226 13.49 -24.24 1.57
N VAL A 227 13.21 -24.74 0.35
CA VAL A 227 12.67 -23.92 -0.75
C VAL A 227 11.28 -23.37 -0.40
N GLU A 228 10.43 -24.19 0.22
CA GLU A 228 9.11 -23.76 0.66
C GLU A 228 9.23 -22.69 1.76
N GLN A 229 10.11 -22.91 2.76
CA GLN A 229 10.38 -21.91 3.79
C GLN A 229 10.82 -20.58 3.20
N LEU A 230 11.71 -20.60 2.21
CA LEU A 230 12.19 -19.41 1.52
C LEU A 230 11.06 -18.67 0.79
N ILE A 231 10.14 -19.39 0.14
CA ILE A 231 8.96 -18.81 -0.51
C ILE A 231 8.07 -18.10 0.52
N TYR A 232 7.72 -18.78 1.62
CA TYR A 232 6.88 -18.18 2.66
C TYR A 232 7.56 -17.01 3.37
N GLN A 233 8.87 -17.10 3.61
CA GLN A 233 9.66 -15.99 4.16
C GLN A 233 9.63 -14.78 3.22
N THR A 234 9.79 -15.01 1.91
CA THR A 234 9.75 -13.96 0.89
C THR A 234 8.38 -13.28 0.88
N MET A 235 7.29 -14.05 0.99
CA MET A 235 5.92 -13.53 0.99
C MET A 235 5.45 -12.95 2.34
N SER A 236 6.26 -13.06 3.41
CA SER A 236 5.87 -12.69 4.77
C SER A 236 5.53 -11.20 4.94
N ALA A 237 6.02 -10.33 4.05
CA ALA A 237 5.67 -8.91 4.02
C ALA A 237 4.19 -8.65 3.71
N GLY A 238 3.46 -9.64 3.16
CA GLY A 238 2.06 -9.50 2.77
C GLY A 238 1.86 -8.39 1.73
N LEU A 239 2.82 -8.28 0.80
CA LEU A 239 2.87 -7.32 -0.29
C LEU A 239 3.09 -8.07 -1.60
N GLN A 240 2.46 -7.58 -2.67
CA GLN A 240 2.60 -8.12 -4.01
C GLN A 240 2.81 -6.98 -5.00
N ILE A 241 3.81 -7.11 -5.86
CA ILE A 241 4.10 -6.19 -6.96
C ILE A 241 3.13 -6.50 -8.10
N THR A 242 2.35 -5.50 -8.47
CA THR A 242 1.33 -5.63 -9.51
C THR A 242 1.81 -5.16 -10.87
N ASP A 243 2.78 -4.23 -10.89
CA ASP A 243 3.30 -3.65 -12.11
C ASP A 243 4.69 -3.03 -11.90
N ILE A 244 5.48 -2.98 -12.97
CA ILE A 244 6.81 -2.37 -13.02
C ILE A 244 6.93 -1.59 -14.34
N THR A 245 6.95 -0.27 -14.24
CA THR A 245 6.95 0.62 -15.42
C THR A 245 8.22 1.45 -15.51
N PRO A 246 8.64 1.89 -16.70
CA PRO A 246 9.76 2.82 -16.85
C PRO A 246 9.56 4.10 -16.02
N TYR A 247 10.59 4.51 -15.30
CA TYR A 247 10.64 5.78 -14.58
C TYR A 247 11.69 6.68 -15.22
N ASP A 248 11.30 7.91 -15.57
CA ASP A 248 12.20 8.94 -16.06
C ASP A 248 12.43 10.01 -14.97
N PRO A 249 13.60 10.03 -14.32
CA PRO A 249 13.92 11.04 -13.31
C PRO A 249 14.09 12.46 -13.91
N ALA A 250 14.39 12.58 -15.21
CA ALA A 250 14.64 13.87 -15.86
C ALA A 250 13.35 14.62 -16.24
N ALA A 251 12.22 13.92 -16.34
CA ALA A 251 10.92 14.51 -16.66
C ALA A 251 10.34 15.43 -15.58
N LEU A 252 10.97 15.51 -14.39
CA LEU A 252 10.52 16.31 -13.25
C LEU A 252 11.34 17.58 -12.98
N THR A 253 12.41 17.81 -13.74
CA THR A 253 13.07 19.13 -13.77
C THR A 253 12.37 20.01 -14.79
N PRO A 254 11.63 21.07 -14.39
CA PRO A 254 11.24 22.08 -15.35
C PRO A 254 12.53 22.70 -15.87
N GLU A 255 12.66 22.79 -17.20
CA GLU A 255 13.75 23.51 -17.84
C GLU A 255 13.87 24.89 -17.18
N GLY A 256 15.10 25.23 -16.76
CA GLY A 256 15.41 26.46 -16.02
C GLY A 256 15.20 27.73 -16.82
#